data_AF-A0A940BU23-F1
#
_entry.id   AF-A0A940BU23-F1
#
_cell.length_a   1.000
_cell.length_b   1.000
_cell.length_c   1.000
_cell.angle_alpha   90.00
_cell.angle_beta   90.00
_cell.angle_gamma   90.00
#
_symmetry.space_group_name_H-M   'P 1'
#
loop_
_entity.id
_entity.type
_entity.pdbx_description
1 polymer ?
#
loop_
_entity_poly.entity_id
_entity_poly.type
_entity_poly.pdbx_seq_one_letter_code
_entity_poly.pdbx_strand_id
1 'polypeptide(L)'
;MNSSTFGKAGEDAVERRLQKRGWRVVARNYASNGGELDIAAFRRGVLAFVEVKTRSGESFGTPAEAVDAAKRARIKNAAAGFAYEQIQNGLLPVYSPLLKRQINRRVKRRRFDVAEVFMTRDLEVLDIVMHENEF
;
A
#
# COMPACT_ATOMS: atom_id res chain seq x y z
N MET A 1 -11.06 -11.91 18.76
CA MET A 1 -11.02 -10.78 17.80
C MET A 1 -10.99 -11.35 16.40
N ASN A 2 -11.74 -10.75 15.47
CA ASN A 2 -11.77 -11.20 14.08
C ASN A 2 -10.47 -10.79 13.37
N SER A 3 -9.93 -11.68 12.54
CA SER A 3 -8.74 -11.42 11.70
C SER A 3 -8.89 -10.14 10.84
N SER A 4 -10.12 -9.83 10.43
CA SER A 4 -10.47 -8.61 9.68
C SER A 4 -10.21 -7.31 10.46
N THR A 5 -10.55 -7.25 11.75
CA THR A 5 -10.30 -6.06 12.58
C THR A 5 -8.81 -5.83 12.77
N PHE A 6 -8.06 -6.91 12.94
CA PHE A 6 -6.62 -6.90 13.13
C PHE A 6 -5.90 -6.44 11.85
N GLY A 7 -6.27 -6.98 10.68
CA GLY A 7 -5.75 -6.55 9.38
C GLY A 7 -5.98 -5.06 9.12
N LYS A 8 -7.20 -4.57 9.37
CA LYS A 8 -7.56 -3.16 9.21
C LYS A 8 -6.71 -2.23 10.09
N ALA A 9 -6.49 -2.60 11.35
CA ALA A 9 -5.64 -1.84 12.27
C ALA A 9 -4.18 -1.75 11.75
N GLY A 10 -3.69 -2.83 11.12
CA GLY A 10 -2.40 -2.85 10.45
C GLY A 10 -2.33 -1.90 9.26
N GLU A 11 -3.29 -1.97 8.36
CA GLU A 11 -3.37 -1.06 7.21
C GLU A 11 -3.40 0.41 7.66
N ASP A 12 -4.21 0.72 8.68
CA ASP A 12 -4.29 2.08 9.24
C ASP A 12 -2.93 2.54 9.79
N ALA A 13 -2.18 1.63 10.42
CA ALA A 13 -0.84 1.93 10.93
C ALA A 13 0.17 2.19 9.80
N VAL A 14 0.11 1.40 8.73
CA VAL A 14 0.97 1.55 7.55
C VAL A 14 0.64 2.84 6.80
N GLU A 15 -0.64 3.15 6.60
CA GLU A 15 -1.09 4.42 6.01
C GLU A 15 -0.52 5.61 6.79
N ARG A 16 -0.67 5.63 8.12
CA ARG A 16 -0.11 6.70 8.95
C ARG A 16 1.40 6.81 8.81
N ARG A 17 2.12 5.68 8.73
CA ARG A 17 3.58 5.68 8.53
C ARG A 17 3.97 6.24 7.16
N LEU A 18 3.24 5.88 6.10
CA LEU A 18 3.45 6.37 4.74
C LEU A 18 3.20 7.88 4.65
N GLN A 19 2.09 8.36 5.21
CA GLN A 19 1.75 9.78 5.28
C GLN A 19 2.82 10.59 6.01
N LYS A 20 3.30 10.12 7.17
CA LYS A 20 4.42 10.73 7.92
C LYS A 20 5.72 10.79 7.11
N ARG A 21 5.93 9.85 6.18
CA ARG A 21 7.08 9.80 5.25
C ARG A 21 6.83 10.57 3.94
N GLY A 22 5.77 11.37 3.87
CA GLY A 22 5.45 12.23 2.73
C GLY A 22 4.86 11.50 1.52
N TRP A 23 4.38 10.27 1.70
CA TRP A 23 3.59 9.59 0.69
C TRP A 23 2.12 10.00 0.77
N ARG A 24 1.46 10.09 -0.38
CA ARG A 24 0.01 10.23 -0.46
C ARG A 24 -0.62 8.87 -0.69
N VAL A 25 -1.41 8.36 0.24
CA VAL A 25 -2.24 7.17 -0.02
C VAL A 25 -3.29 7.53 -1.07
N VAL A 26 -3.39 6.71 -2.13
CA VAL A 26 -4.29 6.94 -3.27
C VAL A 26 -5.38 5.87 -3.38
N ALA A 27 -5.17 4.71 -2.77
CA ALA A 27 -6.20 3.68 -2.63
C ALA A 27 -5.88 2.76 -1.44
N ARG A 28 -6.93 2.12 -0.93
CA ARG A 28 -6.89 1.04 0.06
C ARG A 28 -7.85 -0.07 -0.34
N ASN A 29 -7.52 -1.32 -0.02
CA ASN A 29 -8.34 -2.51 -0.29
C ASN A 29 -8.90 -2.52 -1.73
N TYR A 30 -8.04 -2.22 -2.70
CA TYR A 30 -8.41 -2.13 -4.10
C TYR A 30 -8.49 -3.54 -4.69
N ALA A 31 -9.66 -3.91 -5.19
CA ALA A 31 -9.88 -5.18 -5.87
C ALA A 31 -10.09 -4.94 -7.37
N SER A 32 -9.51 -5.81 -8.18
CA SER A 32 -9.70 -5.83 -9.64
C SER A 32 -9.71 -7.25 -10.16
N ASN A 33 -10.09 -7.44 -11.42
CA ASN A 33 -10.03 -8.76 -12.08
C ASN A 33 -8.61 -9.37 -12.07
N GLY A 34 -7.56 -8.56 -11.89
CA GLY A 34 -6.16 -9.00 -11.83
C GLY A 34 -5.63 -9.32 -10.43
N GLY A 35 -6.41 -9.07 -9.37
CA GLY A 35 -6.01 -9.29 -7.98
C GLY A 35 -6.36 -8.11 -7.06
N GLU A 36 -5.91 -8.23 -5.81
CA GLU A 36 -6.16 -7.28 -4.72
C GLU A 36 -4.87 -6.54 -4.32
N LEU A 37 -5.03 -5.32 -3.83
CA LEU A 37 -3.97 -4.45 -3.32
C LEU A 37 -4.40 -3.82 -1.99
N ASP A 38 -3.63 -4.03 -0.92
CA ASP A 38 -3.98 -3.49 0.40
C ASP A 38 -3.86 -1.97 0.41
N ILE A 39 -2.72 -1.41 -0.03
CA ILE A 39 -2.49 0.04 -0.09
C ILE A 39 -1.75 0.42 -1.37
N ALA A 40 -2.20 1.48 -2.04
CA ALA A 40 -1.44 2.17 -3.09
C ALA A 40 -1.07 3.58 -2.62
N ALA A 41 0.19 3.98 -2.79
CA ALA A 41 0.71 5.26 -2.32
C ALA A 41 1.61 5.94 -3.36
N PHE A 42 1.51 7.26 -3.49
CA PHE A 42 2.24 8.05 -4.47
C PHE A 42 3.15 9.10 -3.82
N ARG A 43 4.41 9.16 -4.27
CA ARG A 43 5.36 10.20 -3.84
C ARG A 43 6.34 10.53 -4.95
N ARG A 44 6.40 11.80 -5.36
CA ARG A 44 7.41 12.34 -6.30
C ARG A 44 7.55 11.52 -7.60
N GLY A 45 6.45 11.01 -8.15
CA GLY A 45 6.47 10.18 -9.36
C GLY A 45 6.67 8.69 -9.11
N VAL A 46 6.81 8.25 -7.87
CA VAL A 46 6.83 6.83 -7.51
C VAL A 46 5.44 6.42 -7.06
N LEU A 47 4.90 5.35 -7.64
CA LEU A 47 3.70 4.67 -7.19
C LEU A 47 4.10 3.36 -6.51
N ALA A 48 3.94 3.30 -5.19
CA ALA A 48 4.21 2.11 -4.39
C ALA A 48 2.90 1.35 -4.13
N PHE A 49 2.97 0.03 -4.27
CA PHE A 49 1.91 -0.90 -3.87
C PHE A 49 2.43 -1.65 -2.65
N VAL A 50 1.70 -1.57 -1.55
CA VAL A 50 2.14 -2.05 -0.24
C VAL A 50 1.21 -3.15 0.20
N GLU A 51 1.73 -4.36 0.31
CA GLU A 51 1.10 -5.49 0.99
C GLU A 51 1.31 -5.35 2.49
N VAL A 52 0.27 -5.50 3.30
CA VAL A 52 0.31 -5.36 4.75
C VAL A 52 0.14 -6.72 5.42
N LYS A 53 1.17 -7.15 6.14
CA LYS A 53 1.15 -8.37 6.96
C LYS A 53 1.12 -8.00 8.44
N THR A 54 0.01 -8.25 9.10
CA THR A 54 -0.13 -8.04 10.55
C THR A 54 0.27 -9.28 11.34
N ARG A 55 1.11 -9.12 12.36
CA ARG A 55 1.61 -10.18 13.24
C ARG A 55 1.23 -9.89 14.70
N SER A 56 0.83 -10.93 15.44
CA SER A 56 0.46 -10.85 16.87
C SER A 56 1.37 -11.73 17.73
N GLY A 57 1.77 -11.26 18.91
CA GLY A 57 2.45 -12.06 19.95
C GLY A 57 3.99 -11.99 19.92
N GLU A 58 4.64 -12.69 20.86
CA GLU A 58 6.12 -12.77 21.02
C GLU A 58 6.83 -13.53 19.90
N SER A 59 6.08 -14.04 18.92
CA SER A 59 6.60 -14.62 17.69
C SER A 59 7.17 -13.53 16.78
N PHE A 60 8.24 -12.88 17.23
CA PHE A 60 9.23 -12.23 16.38
C PHE A 60 9.97 -13.32 15.59
N GLY A 61 9.23 -14.05 14.76
CA GLY A 61 9.82 -14.96 13.79
C GLY A 61 10.65 -14.15 12.80
N THR A 62 11.69 -14.78 12.25
CA THR A 62 12.46 -14.26 11.11
C THR A 62 11.48 -13.71 10.05
N PRO A 63 11.73 -12.52 9.46
CA PRO A 63 10.85 -11.94 8.44
C PRO A 63 10.51 -12.99 7.39
N ALA A 64 9.27 -13.49 7.45
CA ALA A 64 8.92 -14.67 6.70
C ALA A 64 8.41 -14.26 5.32
N GLU A 65 9.31 -14.54 4.39
CA GLU A 65 9.05 -14.98 3.04
C GLU A 65 8.82 -13.85 2.04
N ALA A 66 9.79 -13.81 1.11
CA ALA A 66 9.61 -13.34 -0.25
C ALA A 66 8.15 -13.58 -0.66
N VAL A 67 7.42 -12.50 -0.97
CA VAL A 67 6.12 -12.62 -1.62
C VAL A 67 6.28 -13.60 -2.74
N ASP A 68 5.60 -14.75 -2.70
CA ASP A 68 5.69 -15.81 -3.71
C ASP A 68 5.67 -15.17 -5.11
N ALA A 69 6.47 -15.68 -6.03
CA ALA A 69 6.46 -15.27 -7.43
C ALA A 69 5.04 -15.17 -8.00
N ALA A 70 4.13 -16.08 -7.61
CA ALA A 70 2.72 -16.03 -8.00
C ALA A 70 1.98 -14.81 -7.42
N LYS A 71 2.23 -14.47 -6.14
CA LYS A 71 1.62 -13.29 -5.51
C LYS A 71 2.21 -11.99 -6.05
N ARG A 72 3.51 -11.95 -6.35
CA ARG A 72 4.13 -10.82 -7.08
C ARG A 72 3.53 -10.64 -8.46
N ALA A 73 3.26 -11.72 -9.20
CA ALA A 73 2.63 -11.64 -10.52
C ALA A 73 1.21 -11.07 -10.45
N ARG A 74 0.40 -11.51 -9.49
CA ARG A 74 -0.96 -10.95 -9.26
C ARG A 74 -0.90 -9.47 -8.90
N ILE A 75 0.02 -9.08 -8.03
CA ILE A 75 0.19 -7.68 -7.64
C ILE A 75 0.70 -6.83 -8.81
N LYS A 76 1.61 -7.35 -9.65
CA LYS A 76 2.02 -6.70 -10.91
C LYS A 76 0.81 -6.45 -11.83
N ASN A 77 -0.09 -7.42 -11.95
CA ASN A 77 -1.30 -7.31 -12.78
C ASN A 77 -2.30 -6.31 -12.20
N ALA A 78 -2.60 -6.38 -10.89
CA ALA A 78 -3.47 -5.43 -10.21
C ALA A 78 -2.89 -4.00 -10.24
N ALA A 79 -1.58 -3.85 -10.08
CA ALA A 79 -0.86 -2.59 -10.22
C ALA A 79 -0.94 -2.01 -11.62
N ALA A 80 -0.90 -2.86 -12.66
CA ALA A 80 -1.08 -2.45 -14.04
C ALA A 80 -2.52 -1.97 -14.30
N GLY A 81 -3.52 -2.71 -13.81
CA GLY A 81 -4.93 -2.31 -13.86
C GLY A 81 -5.20 -0.98 -13.15
N PHE A 82 -4.71 -0.85 -11.92
CA PHE A 82 -4.82 0.40 -11.14
C PHE A 82 -4.15 1.57 -11.87
N ALA A 83 -2.91 1.40 -12.36
CA ALA A 83 -2.23 2.47 -13.08
C ALA A 83 -2.99 2.87 -14.36
N TYR A 84 -3.52 1.90 -15.11
CA TYR A 84 -4.31 2.15 -16.32
C TYR A 84 -5.59 2.92 -15.99
N GLU A 85 -6.37 2.44 -15.01
CA GLU A 85 -7.61 3.09 -14.57
C GLU A 85 -7.34 4.52 -14.07
N GLN A 86 -6.30 4.72 -13.26
CA GLN A 86 -5.97 6.05 -12.71
C GLN A 86 -5.42 7.01 -13.78
N ILE A 87 -4.79 6.51 -14.85
CA ILE A 87 -4.39 7.29 -16.01
C ILE A 87 -5.62 7.68 -16.84
N GLN A 88 -6.52 6.73 -17.12
CA GLN A 88 -7.75 6.96 -17.90
C GLN A 88 -8.72 7.90 -17.17
N ASN A 89 -8.88 7.75 -15.85
CA ASN A 89 -9.74 8.59 -15.02
C ASN A 89 -9.10 9.94 -14.66
N GLY A 90 -7.90 10.23 -15.17
CA GLY A 90 -7.18 11.47 -14.89
C GLY A 90 -6.84 11.67 -13.41
N LEU A 91 -6.84 10.63 -12.58
CA LEU A 91 -6.62 10.72 -11.11
C LEU A 91 -5.14 10.88 -10.71
N LEU A 92 -4.32 11.07 -11.73
CA LEU A 92 -3.02 11.74 -11.67
C LEU A 92 -3.08 12.98 -12.60
N PRO A 93 -4.03 13.96 -12.44
CA PRO A 93 -4.29 14.80 -11.24
C PRO A 93 -5.77 15.05 -10.80
N VAL A 94 -6.02 15.30 -9.49
CA VAL A 94 -7.35 15.57 -8.88
C VAL A 94 -7.78 17.06 -8.94
N TYR A 95 -9.08 17.35 -9.15
CA TYR A 95 -9.69 18.70 -9.12
C TYR A 95 -9.86 19.25 -7.68
N SER A 96 -9.53 20.54 -7.48
CA SER A 96 -9.84 21.30 -6.25
C SER A 96 -10.81 22.44 -6.59
N PRO A 97 -12.05 22.44 -6.08
CA PRO A 97 -12.99 23.55 -6.26
C PRO A 97 -12.50 24.86 -5.61
N LEU A 98 -11.67 24.73 -4.56
CA LEU A 98 -11.11 25.84 -3.79
C LEU A 98 -9.92 26.53 -4.47
N LEU A 99 -9.15 25.81 -5.30
CA LEU A 99 -7.87 26.30 -5.87
C LEU A 99 -7.89 26.55 -7.40
N LYS A 100 -8.96 26.17 -8.11
CA LYS A 100 -9.18 26.36 -9.56
C LYS A 100 -7.96 26.03 -10.46
N ARG A 101 -7.13 25.04 -10.13
CA ARG A 101 -5.97 24.67 -10.96
C ARG A 101 -5.62 23.18 -10.91
N GLN A 102 -5.28 22.60 -12.06
CA GLN A 102 -4.71 21.24 -12.20
C GLN A 102 -3.19 21.29 -12.10
N ILE A 103 -2.56 20.32 -11.43
CA ILE A 103 -1.09 20.24 -11.36
C ILE A 103 -0.61 18.80 -11.65
N ASN A 104 -0.03 18.62 -12.83
CA ASN A 104 0.49 17.37 -13.40
C ASN A 104 1.50 16.65 -12.48
N ARG A 105 1.19 15.42 -12.05
CA ARG A 105 2.14 14.52 -11.36
C ARG A 105 2.14 13.15 -12.03
N ARG A 106 2.98 12.98 -13.05
CA ARG A 106 3.16 11.71 -13.80
C ARG A 106 3.83 10.64 -12.91
N VAL A 107 3.40 9.38 -13.06
CA VAL A 107 4.11 8.20 -12.54
C VAL A 107 5.35 7.96 -13.40
N LYS A 108 6.52 7.95 -12.76
CA LYS A 108 7.83 7.67 -13.35
C LYS A 108 8.32 6.27 -13.02
N ARG A 109 7.99 5.75 -11.84
CA ARG A 109 8.40 4.44 -11.35
C ARG A 109 7.30 3.77 -10.56
N ARG A 110 7.32 2.44 -10.54
CA ARG A 110 6.45 1.59 -9.72
C ARG A 110 7.31 0.79 -8.76
N ARG A 111 6.84 0.61 -7.53
CA ARG A 111 7.53 -0.16 -6.48
C ARG A 111 6.54 -1.12 -5.83
N PHE A 112 7.03 -2.25 -5.35
CA PHE A 112 6.24 -3.16 -4.52
C PHE A 112 6.87 -3.35 -3.16
N ASP A 113 6.10 -3.07 -2.14
CA ASP A 113 6.56 -3.11 -0.76
C ASP A 113 5.78 -4.13 0.03
N VAL A 114 6.44 -4.69 1.03
CA VAL A 114 5.78 -5.43 2.10
C VAL A 114 5.96 -4.66 3.39
N ALA A 115 4.86 -4.37 4.07
CA ALA A 115 4.85 -3.79 5.39
C ALA A 115 4.46 -4.86 6.40
N GLU A 116 5.39 -5.21 7.29
CA GLU A 116 5.10 -6.07 8.43
C GLU A 116 4.77 -5.21 9.64
N VAL A 117 3.57 -5.39 10.21
CA VAL A 117 3.08 -4.66 11.37
C VAL A 117 3.02 -5.61 12.56
N PHE A 118 3.81 -5.32 13.58
CA PHE A 118 3.82 -6.07 14.84
C PHE A 118 2.92 -5.34 15.83
N MET A 119 1.93 -6.02 16.37
CA MET A 119 0.98 -5.41 17.31
C MET A 119 0.55 -6.36 18.43
N THR A 120 0.13 -5.79 19.55
CA THR A 120 -0.44 -6.52 20.68
C THR A 120 -1.85 -7.02 20.35
N ARG A 121 -2.39 -7.90 21.21
CA ARG A 121 -3.78 -8.35 21.08
C ARG A 121 -4.78 -7.21 21.24
N ASP A 122 -4.40 -6.13 21.94
CA ASP A 122 -5.21 -4.94 22.14
C ASP A 122 -5.02 -3.88 21.02
N LEU A 123 -4.45 -4.29 19.89
CA LEU A 123 -4.21 -3.48 18.68
C LEU A 123 -3.19 -2.34 18.88
N GLU A 124 -2.34 -2.43 19.90
CA GLU A 124 -1.22 -1.51 20.07
C GLU A 124 -0.10 -1.86 19.11
N VAL A 125 0.31 -0.91 18.26
CA VAL A 125 1.38 -1.09 17.29
C VAL A 125 2.73 -1.02 18.00
N LEU A 126 3.47 -2.12 18.00
CA LEU A 126 4.81 -2.23 18.58
C LEU A 126 5.89 -1.79 17.58
N ASP A 127 5.79 -2.25 16.33
CA ASP A 127 6.71 -1.85 15.26
C ASP A 127 6.09 -2.00 13.85
N ILE A 128 6.68 -1.32 12.88
CA ILE A 128 6.37 -1.44 11.45
C ILE A 128 7.68 -1.53 10.67
N VAL A 129 7.90 -2.67 10.04
CA VAL A 129 9.04 -2.90 9.14
C VAL A 129 8.56 -2.77 7.69
N MET A 130 9.25 -1.94 6.91
CA MET A 130 8.95 -1.73 5.49
C MET A 130 10.06 -2.35 4.64
N HIS A 131 9.71 -3.36 3.84
CA HIS A 131 10.61 -3.96 2.86
C HIS A 131 10.35 -3.32 1.51
N GLU A 132 11.30 -2.50 1.06
CA GLU A 132 11.19 -1.77 -0.20
C GLU A 132 11.75 -2.62 -1.35
N ASN A 133 10.90 -3.07 -2.28
CA ASN A 133 11.37 -3.86 -3.42
C ASN A 133 11.05 -3.15 -4.74
N GLU A 134 12.10 -2.91 -5.55
CA GLU A 134 11.90 -2.52 -6.94
C GLU A 134 11.41 -3.72 -7.77
N PHE A 135 10.68 -3.43 -8.84
CA PHE A 135 10.04 -4.42 -9.69
C PHE A 135 10.92 -4.97 -10.80
#